data_AF-A0A4R0MQR3-F1
#
_entry.id   AF-A0A4R0MQR3-F1
#
_cell.length_a   1.000
_cell.length_b   1.000
_cell.length_c   1.000
_cell.angle_alpha   90.00
_cell.angle_beta   90.00
_cell.angle_gamma   90.00
#
_symmetry.space_group_name_H-M   'P 1'
#
loop_
_entity.id
_entity.type
_entity.pdbx_description
1 polymer ?
#
loop_
_entity_poly.entity_id
_entity_poly.type
_entity_poly.pdbx_seq_one_letter_code
_entity_poly.pdbx_strand_id
1 'polypeptide(L)'
;MKKLLILLILLVAISHIANAQKCECNPNGFNPFVFSYQKTNQTVRDGHQFSVKCKTPFTLNGGYKCSYTGQVCEVKLNATLKNAAGAIIKTYSNFTFPLQYEFETGGNYILEIFPVCGGKKCPGVKFYFGVTCDEVADCNCNKAGWDNIYAAIDNVSKLIACGSTINLKKDQPFSFKGGYKCDGNCDAILNAKLTNLGTGTVQNFLNFKIDGVNSPFTTAGKYRFVINPLCKNKKCPPCTFNIIVN
;
A
#
# COMPACT_ATOMS: atom_id res chain seq x y z
N MET A 1 23.74 85.45 -31.75
CA MET A 1 24.81 84.61 -31.16
C MET A 1 24.34 84.05 -29.83
N LYS A 2 24.23 82.71 -29.75
CA LYS A 2 24.36 81.81 -28.58
C LYS A 2 23.82 82.24 -27.19
N LYS A 3 22.86 81.44 -26.69
CA LYS A 3 22.80 80.70 -25.39
C LYS A 3 21.32 80.62 -24.96
N LEU A 4 20.53 79.66 -25.42
CA LEU A 4 20.40 78.29 -24.91
C LEU A 4 20.45 78.21 -23.37
N LEU A 5 19.29 78.46 -22.73
CA LEU A 5 19.06 78.16 -21.32
C LEU A 5 18.42 76.76 -21.24
N ILE A 6 19.22 75.79 -20.83
CA ILE A 6 18.84 74.39 -20.69
C ILE A 6 18.01 74.25 -19.42
N LEU A 7 16.77 73.79 -19.57
CA LEU A 7 15.87 73.39 -18.50
C LEU A 7 16.41 72.07 -17.89
N LEU A 8 16.93 72.14 -16.66
CA LEU A 8 17.41 70.97 -15.93
C LEU A 8 16.19 70.21 -15.36
N ILE A 9 15.73 69.17 -16.06
CA ILE A 9 14.75 68.22 -15.51
C ILE A 9 15.54 67.25 -14.62
N LEU A 10 15.33 67.37 -13.31
CA LEU A 10 15.85 66.45 -12.31
C LEU A 10 15.10 65.11 -12.44
N LEU A 11 15.61 64.19 -13.27
CA LEU A 11 15.18 62.79 -13.26
C LEU A 11 15.77 62.12 -12.02
N VAL A 12 14.98 62.08 -10.95
CA VAL A 12 15.22 61.19 -9.81
C VAL A 12 15.01 59.76 -10.32
N ALA A 13 16.10 59.12 -10.73
CA ALA A 13 16.11 57.67 -10.90
C ALA A 13 16.00 57.05 -9.50
N ILE A 14 14.77 56.76 -9.08
CA ILE A 14 14.52 55.89 -7.93
C ILE A 14 15.00 54.51 -8.38
N SER A 15 16.26 54.20 -8.08
CA SER A 15 16.74 52.83 -8.09
C SER A 15 15.94 52.08 -7.03
N HIS A 16 14.85 51.43 -7.45
CA HIS A 16 14.32 50.30 -6.71
C HIS A 16 15.45 49.28 -6.63
N ILE A 17 16.21 49.33 -5.55
CA ILE A 17 16.98 48.19 -5.08
C ILE A 17 15.90 47.16 -4.74
N ALA A 18 15.49 46.39 -5.74
CA ALA A 18 14.82 45.13 -5.52
C ALA A 18 15.83 44.33 -4.70
N ASN A 19 15.63 44.31 -3.39
CA ASN A 19 16.43 43.53 -2.46
C ASN A 19 16.18 42.08 -2.87
N ALA A 20 17.02 41.56 -3.76
CA ALA A 20 16.83 40.25 -4.36
C ALA A 20 16.82 39.24 -3.21
N GLN A 21 15.65 38.66 -2.93
CA GLN A 21 15.51 37.67 -1.88
C GLN A 21 16.47 36.53 -2.18
N LYS A 22 17.55 36.46 -1.39
CA LYS A 22 18.60 35.47 -1.60
C LYS A 22 18.25 34.22 -0.80
N CYS A 23 17.57 33.29 -1.44
CA CYS A 23 17.32 31.94 -0.93
C CYS A 23 18.46 31.01 -1.36
N GLU A 24 19.20 30.46 -0.40
CA GLU A 24 20.28 29.51 -0.67
C GLU A 24 20.13 28.23 0.16
N CYS A 25 20.80 27.19 -0.31
CA CYS A 25 20.95 25.96 0.46
C CYS A 25 21.77 26.25 1.71
N ASN A 26 21.29 25.75 2.85
CA ASN A 26 22.01 25.88 4.11
C ASN A 26 23.26 25.00 4.10
N PRO A 27 24.46 25.58 4.31
CA PRO A 27 25.71 24.83 4.27
C PRO A 27 25.83 23.80 5.40
N ASN A 28 25.09 23.97 6.51
CA ASN A 28 25.07 23.03 7.61
C ASN A 28 24.15 21.82 7.37
N GLY A 29 23.40 21.81 6.26
CA GLY A 29 22.54 20.69 5.89
C GLY A 29 21.32 20.52 6.81
N PHE A 30 20.89 19.27 6.94
CA PHE A 30 19.83 18.89 7.88
C PHE A 30 20.35 18.88 9.32
N ASN A 31 19.48 19.24 10.26
CA ASN A 31 19.68 18.90 11.66
C ASN A 31 19.69 17.36 11.84
N PRO A 32 20.25 16.85 12.95
CA PRO A 32 20.08 15.44 13.30
C PRO A 32 18.60 15.05 13.28
N PHE A 33 18.34 13.84 12.80
CA PHE A 33 17.00 13.29 12.73
C PHE A 33 16.71 12.48 13.99
N VAL A 34 15.43 12.32 14.31
CA VAL A 34 14.96 11.37 15.33
C VAL A 34 14.17 10.29 14.61
N PHE A 35 14.69 9.07 14.64
CA PHE A 35 14.01 7.88 14.17
C PHE A 35 13.30 7.21 15.34
N SER A 36 12.00 6.98 15.19
CA SER A 36 11.16 6.29 16.16
C SER A 36 10.67 4.97 15.58
N TYR A 37 10.93 3.88 16.29
CA TYR A 37 10.55 2.53 15.88
C TYR A 37 10.32 1.64 17.09
N GLN A 38 9.18 0.95 17.13
CA GLN A 38 8.80 0.07 18.25
C GLN A 38 8.96 0.71 19.64
N LYS A 39 8.50 1.97 19.78
CA LYS A 39 8.58 2.78 21.02
C LYS A 39 9.99 3.15 21.47
N THR A 40 11.01 2.89 20.66
CA THR A 40 12.37 3.40 20.87
C THR A 40 12.63 4.61 19.98
N ASN A 41 13.45 5.53 20.45
CA ASN A 41 13.87 6.72 19.71
C ASN A 41 15.40 6.73 19.59
N GLN A 42 15.90 7.07 18.40
CA GLN A 42 17.32 7.17 18.14
C GLN A 42 17.62 8.45 17.36
N THR A 43 18.66 9.17 17.76
CA THR A 43 19.20 10.28 16.96
C THR A 43 20.08 9.73 15.85
N VAL A 44 19.80 10.13 14.61
CA VAL A 44 20.45 9.60 13.40
C VAL A 44 20.85 10.70 12.43
N ARG A 45 21.76 10.36 11.52
CA ARG A 45 22.34 11.28 10.51
C ARG A 45 22.35 10.59 9.14
N ASP A 46 22.71 11.36 8.12
CA ASP A 46 22.90 10.87 6.76
C ASP A 46 23.73 9.57 6.72
N GLY A 47 23.31 8.64 5.89
CA GLY A 47 23.95 7.35 5.68
C GLY A 47 23.61 6.27 6.71
N HIS A 48 22.80 6.57 7.73
CA HIS A 48 22.45 5.57 8.74
C HIS A 48 21.71 4.36 8.15
N GLN A 49 21.98 3.18 8.72
CA GLN A 49 21.37 1.91 8.33
C GLN A 49 20.42 1.44 9.44
N PHE A 50 19.19 1.15 9.08
CA PHE A 50 18.15 0.66 9.98
C PHE A 50 17.86 -0.81 9.70
N SER A 51 17.59 -1.57 10.76
CA SER A 51 16.98 -2.89 10.67
C SER A 51 15.56 -2.81 11.21
N VAL A 52 14.57 -3.01 10.34
CA VAL A 52 13.14 -2.89 10.69
C VAL A 52 12.37 -4.12 10.23
N LYS A 53 11.18 -4.30 10.78
CA LYS A 53 10.26 -5.37 10.40
C LYS A 53 9.18 -4.86 9.45
N CYS A 54 8.70 -5.73 8.57
CA CYS A 54 7.49 -5.47 7.79
C CYS A 54 6.30 -5.21 8.71
N LYS A 55 5.32 -4.46 8.19
CA LYS A 55 4.06 -4.13 8.89
C LYS A 55 4.25 -3.46 10.26
N THR A 56 5.43 -2.87 10.47
CA THR A 56 5.74 -2.09 11.66
C THR A 56 6.11 -0.69 11.19
N PRO A 57 5.25 0.31 11.40
CA PRO A 57 5.52 1.65 10.92
C PRO A 57 6.70 2.26 11.66
N PHE A 58 7.51 3.02 10.94
CA PHE A 58 8.49 3.92 11.54
C PHE A 58 8.07 5.37 11.38
N THR A 59 8.63 6.22 12.24
CA THR A 59 8.51 7.67 12.14
C THR A 59 9.90 8.28 12.07
N LEU A 60 10.15 9.12 11.08
CA LEU A 60 11.38 9.90 10.95
C LEU A 60 11.03 11.38 11.12
N ASN A 61 11.53 11.99 12.19
CA ASN A 61 11.45 13.43 12.42
C ASN A 61 12.77 14.08 12.04
N GLY A 62 12.70 15.25 11.40
CA GLY A 62 13.88 16.00 10.98
C GLY A 62 13.57 17.47 10.83
N GLY A 63 14.54 18.21 10.32
CA GLY A 63 14.36 19.62 10.04
C GLY A 63 15.44 20.15 9.12
N TYR A 64 15.02 20.93 8.14
CA TYR A 64 15.90 21.72 7.28
C TYR A 64 15.39 23.15 7.28
N LYS A 65 16.30 24.12 7.23
CA LYS A 65 15.96 25.53 7.04
C LYS A 65 16.85 26.07 5.93
N CYS A 66 16.27 26.74 4.95
CA CYS A 66 17.02 27.46 3.93
C CYS A 66 17.83 28.60 4.55
N SER A 67 18.97 28.94 3.95
CA SER A 67 19.68 30.17 4.28
C SER A 67 19.03 31.33 3.53
N TYR A 68 18.80 32.46 4.20
CA TYR A 68 18.14 33.61 3.60
C TYR A 68 18.65 34.95 4.13
N THR A 69 18.50 35.99 3.33
CA THR A 69 18.72 37.39 3.72
C THR A 69 17.46 38.21 3.38
N GLY A 70 17.01 39.03 4.32
CA GLY A 70 15.76 39.80 4.19
C GLY A 70 14.55 39.03 4.71
N GLN A 71 13.90 38.23 3.85
CA GLN A 71 12.67 37.52 4.16
C GLN A 71 12.90 36.01 4.34
N VAL A 72 12.16 35.40 5.28
CA VAL A 72 12.16 33.95 5.53
C VAL A 72 11.95 33.18 4.23
N CYS A 73 12.89 32.28 3.93
CA CYS A 73 12.80 31.40 2.78
C CYS A 73 12.16 30.07 3.17
N GLU A 74 11.00 29.76 2.62
CA GLU A 74 10.32 28.49 2.83
C GLU A 74 11.10 27.35 2.17
N VAL A 75 11.25 26.25 2.92
CA VAL A 75 11.82 24.99 2.40
C VAL A 75 10.69 24.10 1.89
N LYS A 76 10.90 23.49 0.73
CA LYS A 76 10.09 22.37 0.26
C LYS A 76 10.87 21.07 0.41
N LEU A 77 10.33 20.08 1.10
CA LEU A 77 10.96 18.77 1.26
C LEU A 77 10.35 17.77 0.30
N ASN A 78 11.21 17.05 -0.42
CA ASN A 78 10.81 15.96 -1.29
C ASN A 78 11.57 14.71 -0.90
N ALA A 79 10.96 13.54 -1.05
CA ALA A 79 11.62 12.28 -0.79
C ALA A 79 11.20 11.18 -1.77
N THR A 80 12.11 10.23 -2.00
CA THR A 80 11.82 9.01 -2.75
C THR A 80 12.31 7.80 -1.96
N LEU A 81 11.46 6.79 -1.85
CA LEU A 81 11.82 5.47 -1.35
C LEU A 81 12.02 4.53 -2.52
N LYS A 82 13.19 3.88 -2.57
CA LYS A 82 13.59 2.96 -3.64
C LYS A 82 13.89 1.57 -3.07
N ASN A 83 13.63 0.52 -3.84
CA ASN A 83 14.11 -0.83 -3.52
C ASN A 83 15.57 -1.03 -3.96
N ALA A 84 16.14 -2.20 -3.65
CA ALA A 84 17.49 -2.59 -4.03
C ALA A 84 17.76 -2.56 -5.56
N ALA A 85 16.72 -2.74 -6.38
CA ALA A 85 16.82 -2.64 -7.84
C ALA A 85 16.78 -1.18 -8.35
N GLY A 86 16.67 -0.21 -7.44
CA GLY A 86 16.57 1.22 -7.77
C GLY A 86 15.17 1.69 -8.19
N ALA A 87 14.17 0.80 -8.20
CA ALA A 87 12.80 1.14 -8.54
C ALA A 87 12.16 2.01 -7.44
N ILE A 88 11.52 3.11 -7.84
CA ILE A 88 10.82 4.00 -6.92
C ILE A 88 9.50 3.35 -6.50
N ILE A 89 9.32 3.21 -5.20
CA ILE A 89 8.14 2.58 -4.59
C ILE A 89 7.20 3.63 -4.03
N LYS A 90 7.77 4.73 -3.53
CA LYS A 90 7.01 5.85 -2.99
C LYS A 90 7.72 7.17 -3.27
N THR A 91 6.94 8.18 -3.61
CA THR A 91 7.38 9.57 -3.73
C THR A 91 6.59 10.43 -2.76
N TYR A 92 7.29 11.36 -2.12
CA TYR A 92 6.74 12.38 -1.22
C TYR A 92 7.09 13.74 -1.82
N SER A 93 6.08 14.53 -2.14
CA SER A 93 6.27 15.88 -2.69
C SER A 93 5.81 16.92 -1.68
N ASN A 94 6.64 17.93 -1.42
CA ASN A 94 6.37 19.03 -0.48
C ASN A 94 5.87 18.55 0.89
N PHE A 95 6.46 17.49 1.43
CA PHE A 95 6.03 16.92 2.71
C PHE A 95 6.59 17.71 3.91
N THR A 96 6.02 17.49 5.09
CA THR A 96 6.52 17.98 6.37
C THR A 96 6.84 16.81 7.30
N PHE A 97 7.75 17.00 8.24
CA PHE A 97 7.99 15.99 9.28
C PHE A 97 6.84 15.98 10.30
N PRO A 98 6.51 14.80 10.90
CA PRO A 98 7.13 13.48 10.71
C PRO A 98 6.86 12.84 9.35
N LEU A 99 7.88 12.20 8.76
CA LEU A 99 7.70 11.25 7.68
C LEU A 99 7.40 9.87 8.29
N GLN A 100 6.31 9.24 7.85
CA GLN A 100 5.92 7.90 8.30
C GLN A 100 5.86 6.94 7.12
N TYR A 101 6.27 5.69 7.34
CA TYR A 101 6.15 4.64 6.36
C TYR A 101 6.12 3.25 7.01
N GLU A 102 5.47 2.32 6.31
CA GLU A 102 5.36 0.91 6.68
C GLU A 102 5.75 0.05 5.46
N PHE A 103 6.66 -0.90 5.67
CA PHE A 103 7.11 -1.81 4.60
C PHE A 103 6.22 -3.04 4.52
N GLU A 104 5.74 -3.35 3.32
CA GLU A 104 4.93 -4.56 3.04
C GLU A 104 5.77 -5.80 2.75
N THR A 105 6.98 -5.61 2.20
CA THR A 105 7.83 -6.70 1.72
C THR A 105 9.26 -6.55 2.23
N GLY A 106 9.91 -7.68 2.49
CA GLY A 106 11.28 -7.73 2.97
C GLY A 106 12.28 -7.36 1.88
N GLY A 107 13.44 -6.87 2.27
CA GLY A 107 14.50 -6.48 1.35
C GLY A 107 15.23 -5.21 1.78
N ASN A 108 16.10 -4.72 0.91
CA ASN A 108 16.87 -3.51 1.15
C ASN A 108 16.24 -2.32 0.43
N TYR A 109 16.15 -1.19 1.13
CA TYR A 109 15.55 0.04 0.63
C TYR A 109 16.41 1.25 0.93
N ILE A 110 16.24 2.30 0.11
CA ILE A 110 16.92 3.57 0.25
C ILE A 110 15.87 4.67 0.26
N LEU A 111 15.81 5.44 1.34
CA LEU A 111 15.05 6.68 1.43
C LEU A 111 15.99 7.85 1.13
N GLU A 112 15.71 8.60 0.07
CA GLU A 112 16.45 9.80 -0.30
C GLU A 112 15.57 11.01 -0.04
N ILE A 113 16.03 11.97 0.78
CA ILE A 113 15.30 13.20 1.12
C ILE A 113 16.11 14.40 0.61
N PHE A 114 15.50 15.29 -0.16
CA PHE A 114 16.16 16.49 -0.66
C PHE A 114 15.31 17.76 -0.41
N PRO A 115 15.92 18.82 0.15
CA PRO A 115 15.27 20.12 0.30
C PRO A 115 15.35 20.92 -1.00
N VAL A 116 14.40 21.85 -1.17
CA VAL A 116 14.40 22.85 -2.22
C VAL A 116 14.23 24.23 -1.59
N CYS A 117 15.16 25.13 -1.88
CA CYS A 117 15.19 26.51 -1.37
C CYS A 117 15.15 27.49 -2.53
N GLY A 118 14.13 28.35 -2.60
CA GLY A 118 13.99 29.30 -3.71
C GLY A 118 14.00 28.64 -5.10
N GLY A 119 13.48 27.41 -5.22
CA GLY A 119 13.50 26.62 -6.45
C GLY A 119 14.80 25.85 -6.72
N LYS A 120 15.88 26.07 -5.94
CA LYS A 120 17.14 25.34 -6.06
C LYS A 120 17.10 24.04 -5.27
N LYS A 121 17.44 22.92 -5.91
CA LYS A 121 17.62 21.63 -5.22
C LYS A 121 18.89 21.67 -4.38
N CYS A 122 18.75 21.40 -3.09
CA CYS A 122 19.85 21.41 -2.13
C CYS A 122 20.41 20.01 -1.89
N PRO A 123 21.62 19.88 -1.30
CA PRO A 123 22.15 18.60 -0.86
C PRO A 123 21.14 17.85 0.01
N GLY A 124 20.85 16.62 -0.38
CA GLY A 124 19.94 15.73 0.33
C GLY A 124 20.65 14.78 1.28
N VAL A 125 19.88 13.91 1.92
CA VAL A 125 20.35 12.82 2.77
C VAL A 125 19.78 11.49 2.30
N LYS A 126 20.46 10.40 2.65
CA LYS A 126 20.05 9.03 2.39
C LYS A 126 19.99 8.23 3.67
N PHE A 127 18.99 7.37 3.76
CA PHE A 127 18.85 6.38 4.81
C PHE A 127 18.64 5.01 4.20
N TYR A 128 19.28 4.00 4.77
CA TYR A 128 19.22 2.62 4.29
C TYR A 128 18.39 1.78 5.25
N PHE A 129 17.52 0.93 4.71
CA PHE A 129 16.68 0.04 5.50
C PHE A 129 16.91 -1.40 5.06
N GLY A 130 17.38 -2.24 5.97
CA GLY A 130 17.24 -3.68 5.90
C GLY A 130 15.92 -4.09 6.52
N VAL A 131 14.98 -4.58 5.71
CA VAL A 131 13.64 -4.94 6.14
C VAL A 131 13.52 -6.45 6.19
N THR A 132 13.23 -6.99 7.36
CA THR A 132 12.86 -8.39 7.53
C THR A 132 11.35 -8.51 7.66
N CYS A 133 10.72 -9.29 6.81
CA CYS A 133 9.38 -9.75 7.12
C CYS A 133 9.52 -10.97 8.01
N ASP A 134 8.81 -11.02 9.13
CA ASP A 134 8.53 -12.30 9.75
C ASP A 134 7.81 -13.11 8.66
N GLU A 135 8.46 -14.14 8.12
CA GLU A 135 7.72 -15.12 7.34
C GLU A 135 6.63 -15.62 8.27
N VAL A 136 5.36 -15.67 7.82
CA VAL A 136 4.37 -16.50 8.53
C VAL A 136 4.94 -17.91 8.47
N ALA A 137 5.69 -18.30 9.50
CA ALA A 137 6.70 -19.35 9.42
C ALA A 137 6.06 -20.69 9.06
N ASP A 138 4.80 -20.84 9.43
CA ASP A 138 3.94 -21.92 8.96
C ASP A 138 2.66 -21.29 8.45
N CYS A 139 2.52 -21.16 7.14
CA CYS A 139 1.23 -20.99 6.50
C CYS A 139 1.01 -22.23 5.66
N ASN A 140 0.46 -23.25 6.29
CA ASN A 140 0.27 -24.58 5.72
C ASN A 140 -1.21 -24.87 5.53
N CYS A 141 -1.49 -25.84 4.68
CA CYS A 141 -2.85 -26.30 4.47
C CYS A 141 -3.29 -27.12 5.68
N ASN A 142 -4.31 -26.65 6.37
CA ASN A 142 -4.94 -27.40 7.45
C ASN A 142 -5.83 -28.51 6.88
N LYS A 143 -5.58 -29.76 7.25
CA LYS A 143 -6.40 -30.91 6.80
C LYS A 143 -7.87 -30.79 7.21
N ALA A 144 -8.14 -30.15 8.34
CA ALA A 144 -9.47 -29.80 8.85
C ALA A 144 -9.78 -28.30 8.68
N GLY A 145 -9.14 -27.63 7.71
CA GLY A 145 -9.25 -26.18 7.53
C GLY A 145 -10.62 -25.69 7.07
N TRP A 146 -11.42 -26.56 6.44
CA TRP A 146 -12.82 -26.26 6.14
C TRP A 146 -13.63 -26.34 7.42
N ASP A 147 -13.80 -25.19 8.08
CA ASP A 147 -14.64 -25.10 9.26
C ASP A 147 -16.00 -24.52 8.89
N ASN A 148 -17.05 -25.22 9.34
CA ASN A 148 -18.45 -24.82 9.29
C ASN A 148 -18.90 -24.09 8.00
N ILE A 149 -19.03 -24.83 6.89
CA ILE A 149 -19.67 -24.31 5.68
C ILE A 149 -21.18 -24.43 5.81
N TYR A 150 -21.88 -23.31 5.66
CA TYR A 150 -23.34 -23.28 5.66
C TYR A 150 -23.86 -23.00 4.26
N ALA A 151 -24.96 -23.67 3.91
CA ALA A 151 -25.81 -23.30 2.79
C ALA A 151 -27.11 -22.72 3.32
N ALA A 152 -27.50 -21.55 2.83
CA ALA A 152 -28.79 -20.94 3.08
C ALA A 152 -29.68 -21.10 1.85
N ILE A 153 -30.83 -21.74 2.03
CA ILE A 153 -31.89 -21.91 1.03
C ILE A 153 -33.17 -21.35 1.65
N ASP A 154 -33.83 -20.42 0.96
CA ASP A 154 -35.03 -19.72 1.47
C ASP A 154 -34.84 -19.15 2.89
N ASN A 155 -33.66 -18.56 3.13
CA ASN A 155 -33.22 -18.02 4.44
C ASN A 155 -33.05 -19.06 5.56
N VAL A 156 -33.17 -20.35 5.28
CA VAL A 156 -32.87 -21.42 6.23
C VAL A 156 -31.42 -21.85 6.03
N SER A 157 -30.57 -21.53 7.00
CA SER A 157 -29.15 -21.90 7.01
C SER A 157 -28.95 -23.31 7.58
N LYS A 158 -28.21 -24.16 6.87
CA LYS A 158 -27.83 -25.50 7.31
C LYS A 158 -26.33 -25.72 7.13
N LEU A 159 -25.72 -26.34 8.13
CA LEU A 159 -24.34 -26.82 8.05
C LEU A 159 -24.26 -27.95 7.01
N ILE A 160 -23.29 -27.87 6.11
CA ILE A 160 -23.06 -28.84 5.04
C ILE A 160 -21.58 -29.21 4.96
N ALA A 161 -21.32 -30.45 4.54
CA ALA A 161 -19.97 -30.95 4.36
C ALA A 161 -19.49 -30.81 2.92
N CYS A 162 -18.18 -30.75 2.73
CA CYS A 162 -17.59 -30.90 1.40
C CYS A 162 -18.00 -32.26 0.79
N GLY A 163 -18.36 -32.25 -0.48
CA GLY A 163 -18.89 -33.39 -1.22
C GLY A 163 -20.41 -33.51 -1.20
N SER A 164 -21.11 -32.74 -0.35
CA SER A 164 -22.57 -32.78 -0.26
C SER A 164 -23.25 -32.43 -1.59
N THR A 165 -24.45 -33.00 -1.76
CA THR A 165 -25.35 -32.66 -2.85
C THR A 165 -26.41 -31.68 -2.34
N ILE A 166 -26.62 -30.60 -3.09
CA ILE A 166 -27.59 -29.56 -2.78
C ILE A 166 -28.65 -29.59 -3.88
N ASN A 167 -29.92 -29.71 -3.50
CA ASN A 167 -31.05 -29.66 -4.42
C ASN A 167 -31.69 -28.29 -4.33
N LEU A 168 -31.81 -27.62 -5.48
CA LEU A 168 -32.44 -26.33 -5.63
C LEU A 168 -33.56 -26.43 -6.65
N LYS A 169 -34.58 -25.59 -6.50
CA LYS A 169 -35.50 -25.27 -7.59
C LYS A 169 -34.86 -24.21 -8.48
N LYS A 170 -35.25 -24.19 -9.75
CA LYS A 170 -34.91 -23.09 -10.65
C LYS A 170 -35.22 -21.73 -9.98
N ASP A 171 -34.29 -20.79 -10.12
CA ASP A 171 -34.37 -19.43 -9.58
C ASP A 171 -34.51 -19.33 -8.04
N GLN A 172 -34.32 -20.43 -7.30
CA GLN A 172 -34.40 -20.43 -5.84
C GLN A 172 -33.24 -19.65 -5.21
N PRO A 173 -33.51 -18.72 -4.27
CA PRO A 173 -32.46 -18.01 -3.54
C PRO A 173 -31.55 -18.98 -2.78
N PHE A 174 -30.25 -18.85 -3.03
CA PHE A 174 -29.25 -19.74 -2.49
C PHE A 174 -27.96 -18.97 -2.20
N SER A 175 -27.39 -19.19 -1.02
CA SER A 175 -26.06 -18.68 -0.68
C SER A 175 -25.23 -19.61 0.18
N PHE A 176 -23.91 -19.40 0.12
CA PHE A 176 -22.95 -20.02 1.02
C PHE A 176 -22.50 -19.03 2.10
N LYS A 177 -22.03 -19.60 3.21
CA LYS A 177 -21.28 -18.91 4.25
C LYS A 177 -20.19 -19.85 4.77
N GLY A 178 -19.02 -19.31 5.13
CA GLY A 178 -17.97 -20.11 5.78
C GLY A 178 -16.57 -19.66 5.41
N GLY A 179 -15.62 -20.58 5.36
CA GLY A 179 -14.26 -20.27 4.96
C GLY A 179 -13.30 -21.44 5.06
N TYR A 180 -12.04 -21.18 4.74
CA TYR A 180 -10.94 -22.10 4.99
C TYR A 180 -9.95 -21.44 5.94
N LYS A 181 -9.59 -22.13 7.01
CA LYS A 181 -8.58 -21.70 7.96
C LYS A 181 -7.26 -22.38 7.63
N CYS A 182 -6.23 -21.58 7.38
CA CYS A 182 -4.87 -22.08 7.25
C CYS A 182 -4.29 -22.48 8.62
N ASP A 183 -3.31 -23.37 8.61
CA ASP A 183 -2.47 -23.57 9.80
C ASP A 183 -1.50 -22.40 9.90
N GLY A 184 -1.47 -21.77 11.07
CA GLY A 184 -0.71 -20.56 11.38
C GLY A 184 -1.50 -19.26 11.27
N ASN A 185 -0.80 -18.13 11.35
CA ASN A 185 -1.42 -16.80 11.36
C ASN A 185 -1.45 -16.19 9.94
N CYS A 186 -2.24 -16.78 9.06
CA CYS A 186 -2.45 -16.28 7.71
C CYS A 186 -3.89 -16.50 7.24
N ASP A 187 -4.36 -15.57 6.43
CA ASP A 187 -5.67 -15.67 5.79
C ASP A 187 -5.61 -16.57 4.56
N ALA A 188 -6.68 -17.33 4.34
CA ALA A 188 -6.85 -18.10 3.11
C ALA A 188 -7.40 -17.22 1.99
N ILE A 189 -6.85 -17.36 0.78
CA ILE A 189 -7.43 -16.84 -0.45
C ILE A 189 -8.27 -17.95 -1.07
N LEU A 190 -9.54 -17.70 -1.36
CA LEU A 190 -10.42 -18.67 -2.01
C LEU A 190 -10.56 -18.33 -3.50
N ASN A 191 -10.49 -19.34 -4.36
CA ASN A 191 -10.88 -19.24 -5.76
C ASN A 191 -11.92 -20.31 -6.06
N ALA A 192 -12.99 -19.98 -6.76
CA ALA A 192 -14.05 -20.93 -7.05
C ALA A 192 -14.22 -21.19 -8.55
N LYS A 193 -14.77 -22.36 -8.87
CA LYS A 193 -15.10 -22.79 -10.22
C LYS A 193 -16.48 -23.45 -10.22
N LEU A 194 -17.40 -22.93 -11.03
CA LEU A 194 -18.70 -23.53 -11.29
C LEU A 194 -18.69 -24.18 -12.66
N THR A 195 -19.11 -25.44 -12.77
CA THR A 195 -19.20 -26.18 -14.03
C THR A 195 -20.60 -26.73 -14.22
N ASN A 196 -21.26 -26.41 -15.34
CA ASN A 196 -22.47 -27.11 -15.77
C ASN A 196 -22.07 -28.46 -16.39
N LEU A 197 -22.53 -29.57 -15.81
CA LEU A 197 -22.13 -30.92 -16.21
C LEU A 197 -22.87 -31.41 -17.47
N GLY A 198 -23.99 -30.78 -17.84
CA GLY A 198 -24.72 -31.10 -19.06
C GLY A 198 -24.12 -30.42 -20.29
N THR A 199 -23.73 -29.15 -20.17
CA THR A 199 -23.19 -28.36 -21.30
C THR A 199 -21.66 -28.27 -21.31
N GLY A 200 -21.00 -28.55 -20.19
CA GLY A 200 -19.56 -28.35 -20.00
C GLY A 200 -19.14 -26.90 -19.73
N THR A 201 -20.10 -25.95 -19.63
CA THR A 201 -19.80 -24.53 -19.42
C THR A 201 -19.13 -24.31 -18.06
N VAL A 202 -18.06 -23.51 -18.03
CA VAL A 202 -17.26 -23.22 -16.82
C VAL A 202 -17.29 -21.72 -16.52
N GLN A 203 -17.48 -21.37 -15.25
CA GLN A 203 -17.29 -20.02 -14.70
C GLN A 203 -16.24 -20.07 -13.59
N ASN A 204 -15.31 -19.12 -13.57
CA ASN A 204 -14.26 -19.03 -12.55
C ASN A 204 -14.41 -17.73 -11.75
N PHE A 205 -14.16 -17.82 -10.45
CA PHE A 205 -14.26 -16.71 -9.51
C PHE A 205 -12.93 -16.57 -8.77
N LEU A 206 -12.19 -15.51 -9.07
CA LEU A 206 -10.92 -15.21 -8.39
C LEU A 206 -11.19 -14.40 -7.11
N ASN A 207 -10.42 -14.66 -6.05
CA ASN A 207 -10.60 -14.02 -4.74
C ASN A 207 -12.06 -14.13 -4.24
N PHE A 208 -12.66 -15.28 -4.48
CA PHE A 208 -14.03 -15.62 -4.16
C PHE A 208 -14.32 -15.35 -2.68
N LYS A 209 -15.33 -14.51 -2.43
CA LYS A 209 -15.90 -14.34 -1.09
C LYS A 209 -17.04 -15.34 -0.96
N ILE A 210 -16.85 -16.33 -0.09
CA ILE A 210 -17.84 -17.38 0.12
C ILE A 210 -19.11 -16.82 0.77
N ASP A 211 -18.97 -15.79 1.60
CA ASP A 211 -20.09 -15.06 2.18
C ASP A 211 -20.72 -14.15 1.12
N GLY A 212 -22.01 -14.36 0.85
CA GLY A 212 -22.81 -13.42 0.05
C GLY A 212 -23.01 -13.77 -1.42
N VAL A 213 -22.87 -15.04 -1.81
CA VAL A 213 -23.16 -15.45 -3.19
C VAL A 213 -24.63 -15.77 -3.35
N ASN A 214 -25.41 -14.89 -4.00
CA ASN A 214 -26.74 -15.24 -4.52
C ASN A 214 -26.62 -15.57 -6.01
N SER A 215 -26.45 -16.86 -6.33
CA SER A 215 -26.44 -17.35 -7.71
C SER A 215 -27.73 -18.11 -7.99
N PRO A 216 -28.82 -17.45 -8.44
CA PRO A 216 -30.01 -18.17 -8.87
C PRO A 216 -29.65 -18.93 -10.15
N PHE A 217 -29.65 -20.26 -10.06
CA PHE A 217 -29.40 -21.10 -11.22
C PHE A 217 -30.59 -20.99 -12.18
N THR A 218 -30.42 -20.23 -13.27
CA THR A 218 -31.48 -19.92 -14.24
C THR A 218 -31.81 -21.06 -15.20
N THR A 219 -30.95 -22.07 -15.26
CA THR A 219 -31.14 -23.30 -16.05
C THR A 219 -31.16 -24.52 -15.14
N ALA A 220 -32.16 -25.37 -15.33
CA ALA A 220 -32.19 -26.70 -14.73
C ALA A 220 -30.98 -27.51 -15.20
N GLY A 221 -30.46 -28.37 -14.33
CA GLY A 221 -29.29 -29.18 -14.64
C GLY A 221 -28.46 -29.55 -13.43
N LYS A 222 -27.37 -30.28 -13.70
CA LYS A 222 -26.40 -30.70 -12.70
C LYS A 222 -25.16 -29.84 -12.80
N TYR A 223 -24.70 -29.31 -11.67
CA TYR A 223 -23.54 -28.44 -11.58
C TYR A 223 -22.54 -28.99 -10.58
N ARG A 224 -21.26 -28.70 -10.81
CA ARG A 224 -20.17 -28.95 -9.87
C ARG A 224 -19.55 -27.62 -9.48
N PHE A 225 -19.60 -27.29 -8.20
CA PHE A 225 -18.99 -26.09 -7.64
C PHE A 225 -17.77 -26.47 -6.80
N VAL A 226 -16.59 -25.98 -7.17
CA VAL A 226 -15.32 -26.32 -6.51
C VAL A 226 -14.69 -25.05 -5.97
N ILE A 227 -14.42 -25.01 -4.66
CA ILE A 227 -13.73 -23.91 -3.98
C ILE A 227 -12.31 -24.39 -3.63
N ASN A 228 -11.31 -23.68 -4.10
CA ASN A 228 -9.88 -23.98 -3.96
C ASN A 228 -9.24 -22.94 -3.03
N PRO A 229 -8.82 -23.32 -1.81
CA PRO A 229 -8.11 -22.42 -0.91
C PRO A 229 -6.63 -22.37 -1.24
N LEU A 230 -6.04 -21.20 -0.99
CA LEU A 230 -4.62 -20.94 -0.99
C LEU A 230 -4.20 -20.40 0.38
N CYS A 231 -3.23 -21.07 1.00
CA CYS A 231 -2.53 -20.57 2.19
C CYS A 231 -1.19 -20.00 1.72
N LYS A 232 -1.08 -18.67 1.69
CA LYS A 232 -0.09 -17.95 0.87
C LYS A 232 -0.20 -18.38 -0.60
N ASN A 233 0.75 -19.21 -1.05
CA ASN A 233 0.84 -19.72 -2.43
C ASN A 233 0.65 -21.25 -2.50
N LYS A 234 0.40 -21.92 -1.36
CA LYS A 234 0.20 -23.37 -1.32
C LYS A 234 -1.25 -23.70 -1.62
N LYS A 235 -1.48 -24.55 -2.63
CA LYS A 235 -2.80 -25.10 -2.96
C LYS A 235 -3.22 -26.08 -1.87
N CYS A 236 -4.37 -25.82 -1.27
CA CYS A 236 -4.91 -26.62 -0.20
C CYS A 236 -6.06 -27.52 -0.68
N PRO A 237 -6.45 -28.54 0.10
CA PRO A 237 -7.53 -29.46 -0.28
C PRO A 237 -8.82 -28.69 -0.63
N PRO A 238 -9.39 -28.87 -1.83
CA PRO A 238 -10.56 -28.14 -2.25
C PRO A 238 -11.84 -28.67 -1.59
N CYS A 239 -12.86 -27.82 -1.53
CA CYS A 239 -14.22 -28.24 -1.19
C CYS A 239 -15.07 -28.27 -2.45
N THR A 240 -15.74 -29.40 -2.70
CA THR A 240 -16.59 -29.58 -3.89
C THR A 240 -18.04 -29.78 -3.47
N PHE A 241 -18.98 -29.14 -4.15
CA PHE A 241 -20.42 -29.37 -4.01
C PHE A 241 -21.02 -29.82 -5.33
N ASN A 242 -21.94 -30.77 -5.26
CA ASN A 242 -22.78 -31.13 -6.40
C ASN A 242 -24.11 -30.40 -6.24
N ILE A 243 -24.52 -29.62 -7.24
CA ILE A 243 -25.76 -28.85 -7.17
C ILE A 243 -26.70 -29.37 -8.26
N ILE A 244 -27.90 -29.75 -7.87
CA ILE A 244 -28.95 -30.22 -8.78
C ILE A 244 -30.06 -29.16 -8.77
N VAL A 245 -30.37 -28.64 -9.95
CA VAL A 245 -31.40 -27.62 -10.14
C VAL A 245 -32.54 -28.25 -10.92
N ASN A 246 -33.70 -28.36 -10.29
CA ASN A 246 -34.92 -28.93 -10.86
C ASN A 246 -35.91 -27.85 -11.29
#